data_AF-A0A7K2NUM5-F1
#
_entry.id   AF-A0A7K2NUM5-F1
#
_cell.length_a   1.000
_cell.length_b   1.000
_cell.length_c   1.000
_cell.angle_alpha   90.00
_cell.angle_beta   90.00
_cell.angle_gamma   90.00
#
_symmetry.space_group_name_H-M   'P 1'
#
loop_
_entity.id
_entity.type
_entity.pdbx_description
1 polymer ?
#
loop_
_entity_poly.entity_id
_entity_poly.type
_entity_poly.pdbx_seq_one_letter_code
_entity_poly.pdbx_strand_id
1 'polypeptide(L)'
;PEAARRLLVPEAWSMAEARTRGSFPPLPTAEEVEARTMTGKERDLYEAGLAGHLTGTEEQVADELETLVKETGAQEVLVTTSTYDRAALLDSYRRLARVTGTGPLDAPA
;
A
#
# COMPACT_ATOMS: atom_id res chain seq x y z
N PRO A 1 -5.94 5.10 10.01
CA PRO A 1 -5.06 3.91 10.06
C PRO A 1 -5.69 2.66 9.44
N GLU A 2 -6.85 2.20 9.90
CA GLU A 2 -7.45 0.92 9.40
C GLU A 2 -7.79 0.95 7.91
N ALA A 3 -8.38 2.04 7.42
CA ALA A 3 -8.68 2.21 5.99
C ALA A 3 -7.41 2.21 5.12
N ALA A 4 -6.29 2.73 5.62
CA ALA A 4 -5.01 2.69 4.90
C ALA A 4 -4.47 1.26 4.84
N ARG A 5 -4.59 0.49 5.93
CA ARG A 5 -4.19 -0.93 5.97
C ARG A 5 -4.99 -1.78 4.99
N ARG A 6 -6.29 -1.51 4.85
CA ARG A 6 -7.16 -2.19 3.88
C ARG A 6 -6.68 -2.04 2.42
N LEU A 7 -5.97 -0.97 2.07
CA LEU A 7 -5.45 -0.78 0.70
C LEU A 7 -4.39 -1.81 0.33
N LEU A 8 -3.65 -2.35 1.30
CA LEU A 8 -2.58 -3.33 1.07
C LEU A 8 -3.10 -4.75 0.86
N VAL A 9 -4.31 -5.04 1.33
CA VAL A 9 -4.88 -6.38 1.41
C VAL A 9 -4.99 -7.08 0.04
N PRO A 10 -5.49 -6.43 -1.04
CA PRO A 10 -5.62 -7.06 -2.35
C PRO A 10 -4.31 -7.58 -2.96
N GLU A 11 -3.26 -6.76 -2.92
CA GLU A 11 -1.95 -7.12 -3.47
C GLU A 11 -1.24 -8.16 -2.60
N ALA A 12 -1.31 -8.03 -1.27
CA ALA A 12 -0.76 -9.02 -0.35
C ALA A 12 -1.35 -10.42 -0.59
N TRP A 13 -2.67 -10.53 -0.79
CA TRP A 13 -3.30 -11.80 -1.13
C TRP A 13 -2.82 -12.33 -2.49
N SER A 14 -2.88 -11.49 -3.54
CA SER A 14 -2.54 -11.92 -4.90
C SER A 14 -1.07 -12.38 -4.98
N MET A 15 -0.19 -11.75 -4.19
CA MET A 15 1.21 -12.13 -4.05
C MET A 15 1.40 -13.45 -3.29
N ALA A 16 0.60 -13.72 -2.26
CA ALA A 16 0.60 -15.01 -1.58
C ALA A 16 0.11 -16.12 -2.51
N GLU A 17 -1.00 -15.89 -3.22
CA GLU A 17 -1.57 -16.82 -4.18
C GLU A 17 -0.61 -17.15 -5.32
N ALA A 18 0.08 -16.15 -5.88
CA ALA A 18 1.09 -16.39 -6.92
C ALA A 18 2.25 -17.28 -6.42
N ARG A 19 2.66 -17.13 -5.16
CA ARG A 19 3.74 -17.91 -4.55
C ARG A 19 3.33 -19.32 -4.13
N THR A 20 2.04 -19.57 -3.92
CA THR A 20 1.53 -20.89 -3.51
C THR A 20 0.91 -21.69 -4.66
N ARG A 21 0.28 -21.01 -5.62
CA ARG A 21 -0.48 -21.62 -6.73
C ARG A 21 0.10 -21.33 -8.12
N GLY A 22 1.07 -20.42 -8.23
CA GLY A 22 1.71 -20.08 -9.51
C GLY A 22 0.86 -19.21 -10.44
N SER A 23 -0.26 -18.67 -9.96
CA SER A 23 -1.16 -17.80 -10.73
C SER A 23 -1.26 -16.43 -10.06
N PHE A 24 -1.22 -15.35 -10.86
CA PHE A 24 -1.47 -13.99 -10.41
C PHE A 24 -2.82 -13.52 -10.96
N PRO A 25 -3.95 -13.81 -10.27
CA PRO A 25 -5.27 -13.37 -10.73
C PRO A 25 -5.41 -11.85 -10.60
N PRO A 26 -6.48 -11.26 -11.17
CA PRO A 26 -6.85 -9.88 -10.88
C PRO A 26 -6.94 -9.64 -9.38
N LEU A 27 -6.56 -8.44 -8.93
CA LEU A 27 -6.62 -8.08 -7.52
C LEU A 27 -8.07 -8.21 -7.03
N PRO A 28 -8.34 -8.97 -5.96
CA PRO A 28 -9.68 -9.05 -5.38
C PRO A 28 -10.01 -7.81 -4.55
N THR A 29 -11.27 -7.64 -4.15
CA THR A 29 -11.60 -6.60 -3.17
C THR A 29 -11.04 -6.97 -1.78
N ALA A 30 -10.88 -5.99 -0.90
CA ALA A 30 -10.46 -6.26 0.48
C ALA A 30 -11.47 -7.16 1.21
N GLU A 31 -12.76 -6.97 0.99
CA GLU A 31 -13.84 -7.77 1.58
C GLU A 31 -13.76 -9.23 1.14
N GLU A 32 -13.47 -9.48 -0.14
CA GLU A 32 -13.28 -10.84 -0.64
C GLU A 32 -12.09 -11.52 0.01
N VAL A 33 -10.98 -10.81 0.26
CA VAL A 33 -9.80 -11.37 0.94
C VAL A 33 -10.09 -11.65 2.41
N GLU A 34 -10.76 -10.73 3.10
CA GLU A 34 -11.11 -10.88 4.51
C GLU A 34 -12.07 -12.06 4.75
N ALA A 35 -12.94 -12.37 3.79
CA ALA A 35 -13.83 -13.52 3.84
C ALA A 35 -13.16 -14.86 3.49
N ARG A 36 -11.92 -14.86 2.98
CA ARG A 36 -11.22 -16.09 2.56
C ARG A 36 -10.69 -16.87 3.76
N THR A 37 -10.83 -18.19 3.67
CA THR A 37 -10.09 -19.12 4.52
C THR A 37 -8.73 -19.39 3.89
N MET A 38 -7.66 -19.11 4.63
CA MET A 38 -6.27 -19.30 4.17
C MET A 38 -5.68 -20.55 4.83
N THR A 39 -4.89 -21.31 4.06
CA THR A 39 -3.97 -22.29 4.63
C THR A 39 -2.87 -21.60 5.45
N GLY A 40 -2.16 -22.33 6.31
CA GLY A 40 -1.06 -21.76 7.10
C GLY A 40 0.00 -21.07 6.23
N LYS A 41 0.46 -21.74 5.17
CA LYS A 41 1.45 -21.18 4.24
C LYS A 41 0.96 -19.91 3.52
N GLU A 42 -0.31 -19.86 3.14
CA GLU A 42 -0.90 -18.66 2.51
C GLU A 42 -1.00 -17.51 3.49
N ARG A 43 -1.40 -17.80 4.74
CA ARG A 43 -1.46 -16.81 5.81
C ARG A 43 -0.09 -16.21 6.09
N ASP A 44 0.95 -17.03 6.21
CA ASP A 44 2.32 -16.56 6.46
C ASP A 44 2.80 -15.61 5.35
N LEU A 45 2.55 -15.96 4.08
CA LEU A 45 2.93 -15.13 2.93
C LEU A 45 2.10 -13.86 2.83
N TYR A 46 0.81 -13.94 3.13
CA TYR A 46 -0.11 -12.80 3.16
C TYR A 46 0.31 -11.80 4.24
N GLU A 47 0.57 -12.26 5.46
CA GLU A 47 1.00 -11.43 6.58
C GLU A 47 2.37 -10.81 6.33
N ALA A 48 3.31 -11.58 5.76
CA ALA A 48 4.59 -11.04 5.31
C ALA A 48 4.43 -9.96 4.23
N GLY A 49 3.48 -10.12 3.32
CA GLY A 49 3.15 -9.13 2.29
C GLY A 49 2.52 -7.84 2.83
N LEU A 50 1.99 -7.85 4.05
CA LEU A 50 1.46 -6.68 4.74
C LEU A 50 2.50 -5.95 5.61
N ALA A 51 3.66 -6.57 5.83
CA ALA A 51 4.75 -5.97 6.59
C ALA A 51 5.63 -5.06 5.71
N GLY A 52 6.31 -4.09 6.34
CA GLY A 52 7.30 -3.24 5.67
C GLY A 52 6.72 -2.08 4.83
N HIS A 53 5.41 -1.83 4.90
CA HIS A 53 4.77 -0.69 4.26
C HIS A 53 4.68 0.52 5.18
N LEU A 54 4.91 1.71 4.64
CA LEU A 54 4.56 2.99 5.28
C LEU A 54 3.03 3.16 5.20
N THR A 55 2.32 2.98 6.31
CA THR A 55 0.85 2.97 6.31
C THR A 55 0.28 3.64 7.55
N GLY A 56 -0.50 4.70 7.36
CA GLY A 56 -1.04 5.46 8.49
C GLY A 56 -1.92 6.63 8.08
N THR A 57 -2.06 7.60 8.98
CA THR A 57 -2.56 8.94 8.65
C THR A 57 -1.51 9.73 7.84
N GLU A 58 -1.88 10.91 7.34
CA GLU A 58 -0.96 11.80 6.62
C GLU A 58 0.26 12.15 7.50
N GLU A 59 0.05 12.43 8.78
CA GLU A 59 1.10 12.77 9.74
C GLU A 59 2.04 11.59 10.00
N GLN A 60 1.48 10.39 10.24
CA GLN A 60 2.28 9.19 10.47
C GLN A 60 3.17 8.85 9.27
N VAL A 61 2.58 8.92 8.06
CA VAL A 61 3.33 8.66 6.83
C VAL A 61 4.39 9.73 6.58
N ALA A 62 4.11 11.00 6.89
CA ALA A 62 5.10 12.07 6.78
C ALA A 62 6.30 11.85 7.69
N ASP A 63 6.07 11.53 8.97
CA ASP A 63 7.11 11.31 9.97
C ASP A 63 7.98 10.07 9.63
N GLU A 64 7.34 8.97 9.25
CA GLU A 64 8.05 7.74 8.87
C GLU A 64 8.82 7.92 7.56
N LEU A 65 8.27 8.64 6.58
CA LEU A 65 8.96 8.94 5.32
C LEU A 65 10.15 9.86 5.54
N GLU A 66 10.02 10.89 6.38
CA GLU A 66 11.12 11.78 6.74
C GLU A 66 12.26 10.98 7.41
N THR A 67 11.91 10.07 8.31
CA THR A 67 12.87 9.18 8.97
C THR A 67 13.58 8.29 7.96
N LEU A 68 12.83 7.61 7.08
CA LEU A 68 13.38 6.75 6.03
C LEU A 68 14.37 7.49 5.13
N VAL A 69 14.03 8.71 4.68
CA VAL A 69 14.90 9.51 3.83
C VAL A 69 16.17 9.93 4.58
N LYS A 70 16.07 10.35 5.84
CA LYS A 70 17.23 10.73 6.67
C LYS A 70 18.20 9.57 6.87
N GLU A 71 17.68 8.37 7.15
CA GLU A 71 18.51 7.19 7.43
C GLU A 71 19.17 6.62 6.17
N THR A 72 18.46 6.66 5.03
CA THR A 72 18.95 6.09 3.76
C THR A 72 19.76 7.08 2.94
N GLY A 73 19.57 8.38 3.14
CA GLY A 73 20.13 9.43 2.30
C GLY A 73 19.56 9.43 0.87
N ALA A 74 18.37 8.84 0.66
CA ALA A 74 17.74 8.73 -0.64
C ALA A 74 17.39 10.13 -1.21
N GLN A 75 17.74 10.36 -2.47
CA GLN A 75 17.38 11.59 -3.18
C GLN A 75 15.97 11.54 -3.75
N GLU A 76 15.46 10.33 -4.00
CA GLU A 76 14.14 10.09 -4.57
C GLU A 76 13.51 8.84 -3.94
N VAL A 77 12.17 8.83 -3.83
CA VAL A 77 11.40 7.68 -3.35
C VAL A 77 10.38 7.28 -4.40
N LEU A 78 10.54 6.07 -4.95
CA LEU A 78 9.57 5.50 -5.88
C LEU A 78 8.43 4.84 -5.10
N VAL A 79 7.25 5.43 -5.15
CA VAL A 79 6.07 4.94 -4.42
C VAL A 79 5.42 3.81 -5.21
N THR A 80 5.28 2.64 -4.60
CA THR A 80 4.60 1.48 -5.21
C THR A 80 3.45 1.03 -4.33
N THR A 81 2.28 0.85 -4.95
CA THR A 81 1.08 0.30 -4.29
C THR A 81 0.14 -0.19 -5.39
N SER A 82 -0.33 -1.43 -5.28
CA SER A 82 -1.40 -1.95 -6.14
C SER A 82 -2.61 -2.35 -5.31
N THR A 83 -3.79 -1.95 -5.73
CA THR A 83 -5.03 -2.31 -5.03
C THR A 83 -6.21 -2.35 -5.99
N TYR A 84 -7.30 -2.99 -5.57
CA TYR A 84 -8.52 -3.08 -6.36
C TYR A 84 -9.21 -1.71 -6.50
N ASP A 85 -9.34 -0.96 -5.39
CA ASP A 85 -10.00 0.34 -5.40
C ASP A 85 -9.08 1.44 -5.96
N ARG A 86 -9.25 1.71 -7.25
CA ARG A 86 -8.50 2.75 -7.96
C ARG A 86 -8.78 4.16 -7.46
N ALA A 87 -9.98 4.43 -6.94
CA ALA A 87 -10.31 5.75 -6.41
C ALA A 87 -9.59 5.99 -5.08
N ALA A 88 -9.58 4.99 -4.20
CA ALA A 88 -8.85 5.04 -2.94
C ALA A 88 -7.33 5.09 -3.15
N LEU A 89 -6.80 4.40 -4.16
CA LEU A 89 -5.40 4.52 -4.56
C LEU A 89 -5.03 5.94 -4.98
N LEU A 90 -5.86 6.57 -5.82
CA LEU A 90 -5.64 7.96 -6.25
C LEU A 90 -5.76 8.94 -5.08
N ASP A 91 -6.69 8.71 -4.14
CA ASP A 91 -6.79 9.53 -2.93
C ASP A 91 -5.54 9.40 -2.05
N SER A 92 -5.01 8.19 -1.88
CA SER A 92 -3.74 7.93 -1.18
C SER A 92 -2.58 8.71 -1.83
N TYR A 93 -2.44 8.68 -3.16
CA TYR A 93 -1.42 9.46 -3.85
C TYR A 93 -1.61 10.97 -3.71
N ARG A 94 -2.84 11.49 -3.72
CA ARG A 94 -3.10 12.92 -3.48
C ARG A 94 -2.71 13.35 -2.07
N ARG A 95 -3.00 12.52 -1.07
CA ARG A 95 -2.57 12.71 0.33
C ARG A 95 -1.05 12.75 0.41
N LEU A 96 -0.38 11.76 -0.19
CA LEU A 96 1.07 11.69 -0.22
C LEU A 96 1.71 12.90 -0.93
N ALA A 97 1.12 13.37 -2.02
CA ALA A 97 1.59 14.55 -2.73
C ALA A 97 1.47 15.84 -1.88
N ARG A 98 0.42 15.95 -1.05
CA ARG A 98 0.28 17.08 -0.11
C ARG A 98 1.34 17.06 0.98
N VAL A 99 1.57 15.91 1.62
CA VAL A 99 2.55 15.82 2.73
C VAL A 99 3.99 16.02 2.25
N THR A 100 4.29 15.66 1.00
CA THR A 100 5.62 15.83 0.40
C THR A 100 5.79 17.17 -0.33
N GLY A 101 4.73 17.99 -0.45
CA GLY A 101 4.77 19.22 -1.23
C GLY A 101 4.99 19.03 -2.74
N THR A 102 4.71 17.82 -3.26
CA THR A 102 4.87 17.44 -4.68
C THR A 102 3.58 17.52 -5.49
N GLY A 103 2.50 18.01 -4.88
CA GLY A 103 1.26 18.34 -5.60
C GLY A 103 1.50 19.35 -6.73
N PRO A 104 0.55 19.51 -7.66
CA PRO A 104 0.68 20.52 -8.71
C PRO A 104 0.96 21.87 -8.04
N LEU A 105 2.07 22.52 -8.42
CA LEU A 105 2.25 23.95 -8.20
C LEU A 105 0.96 24.61 -8.68
N ASP A 106 0.26 25.34 -7.79
CA ASP A 106 -1.03 25.98 -8.03
C ASP A 106 -1.33 26.19 -9.52
N ALA A 107 -2.12 25.28 -10.11
CA ALA A 107 -2.68 25.52 -11.42
C ALA A 107 -3.69 26.67 -11.23
N PRO A 108 -3.51 27.84 -11.87
CA PRO A 108 -4.44 28.94 -11.69
C PRO A 108 -5.85 28.50 -12.11
N ALA A 109 -6.81 28.91 -11.29
CA ALA A 109 -8.25 28.64 -11.45
C ALA A 109 -8.82 29.11 -12.80
#